data_AF-A0A1X7TCL0-F1
#
_entry.id   AF-A0A1X7TCL0-F1
#
_cell.length_a   1.000
_cell.length_b   1.000
_cell.length_c   1.000
_cell.angle_alpha   90.00
_cell.angle_beta   90.00
_cell.angle_gamma   90.00
#
_symmetry.space_group_name_H-M   'P 1'
#
loop_
_entity.id
_entity.type
_entity.pdbx_description
1 polymer ?
#
loop_
_entity_poly.entity_id
_entity_poly.type
_entity_poly.pdbx_seq_one_letter_code
_entity_poly.pdbx_strand_id
1 'polypeptide(L)'
;MATSQICLGVDDLVDVLDLLKRFGFPETKWHELGLRLGLRKNTLDVIEAKHRGDVPRCMTECLSQWLGRADNVDSRGGANLNSLSDALRSMNETAVAEKLKHQALINIFNNCPHTVLSQFLCDSVSIAWLLYAECMLTQEAVSRVVSAGPSIPNQREALLTAVKEAVQTDPNSLHTFANVLCTISTNVSLGQTILDDISKYFPTPEVGVIPKTLKDNTSIADKTKTTQSGTDTSPSVTSNLSSQPLSPQELSGVPAEYIYCTESQSFPVEMSCLDIENNLKWYSISSDTYSLGLYNYDGFVICYKDNRETMKDLTDKERSEIQEAEEA
;
A
#
# COMPACT_ATOMS: atom_id res chain seq x y z
N MET A 1 -14.49 16.88 16.12
CA MET A 1 -15.40 15.74 15.83
C MET A 1 -14.73 14.49 16.35
N ALA A 2 -15.49 13.62 17.02
CA ALA A 2 -14.98 12.54 17.86
C ALA A 2 -14.07 11.59 17.06
N THR A 3 -12.83 11.44 17.51
CA THR A 3 -11.95 10.36 17.07
C THR A 3 -12.57 9.07 17.57
N SER A 4 -13.11 8.27 16.66
CA SER A 4 -13.46 6.88 16.92
C SER A 4 -12.17 6.13 17.22
N GLN A 5 -11.68 6.24 18.44
CA GLN A 5 -10.53 5.52 18.96
C GLN A 5 -10.97 4.09 19.16
N ILE A 6 -10.70 3.24 18.17
CA ILE A 6 -11.19 1.86 18.17
C ILE A 6 -10.31 1.04 19.12
N CYS A 7 -10.75 0.96 20.37
CA CYS A 7 -10.14 0.19 21.45
C CYS A 7 -10.47 -1.30 21.36
N LEU A 8 -9.51 -2.15 21.74
CA LEU A 8 -9.82 -3.52 22.14
C LEU A 8 -10.74 -3.47 23.36
N GLY A 9 -11.76 -4.32 23.37
CA GLY A 9 -12.72 -4.48 24.45
C GLY A 9 -12.37 -5.67 25.34
N VAL A 10 -13.11 -5.81 26.44
CA VAL A 10 -12.98 -6.97 27.35
C VAL A 10 -13.29 -8.29 26.63
N ASP A 11 -14.10 -8.24 25.55
CA ASP A 11 -14.44 -9.40 24.72
C ASP A 11 -13.21 -9.96 23.97
N ASP A 12 -12.19 -9.14 23.70
CA ASP A 12 -10.95 -9.55 23.01
C ASP A 12 -9.93 -10.22 23.95
N LEU A 13 -10.26 -10.40 25.24
CA LEU A 13 -9.33 -10.91 26.26
C LEU A 13 -8.75 -12.28 25.91
N VAL A 14 -9.58 -13.20 25.39
CA VAL A 14 -9.15 -14.55 25.03
C VAL A 14 -8.14 -14.50 23.88
N ASP A 15 -8.41 -13.69 22.86
CA ASP A 15 -7.54 -13.55 21.69
C ASP A 15 -6.18 -12.97 22.07
N VAL A 16 -6.15 -11.93 22.92
CA VAL A 16 -4.90 -11.33 23.40
C VAL A 16 -4.08 -12.34 24.22
N LEU A 17 -4.75 -13.12 25.07
CA LEU A 17 -4.08 -14.09 25.93
C LEU A 17 -3.48 -15.24 25.11
N ASP A 18 -4.22 -15.76 24.12
CA ASP A 18 -3.74 -16.81 23.22
C ASP A 18 -2.61 -16.31 22.33
N LEU A 19 -2.65 -15.05 21.87
CA LEU A 19 -1.55 -14.42 21.14
C LEU A 19 -0.27 -14.36 21.97
N LEU A 20 -0.34 -13.86 23.21
CA LEU A 20 0.82 -13.75 24.09
C LEU A 20 1.44 -15.12 24.40
N LYS A 21 0.59 -16.14 24.65
CA LYS A 21 1.05 -17.53 24.84
C LYS A 21 1.73 -18.07 23.59
N ARG A 22 1.12 -17.88 22.42
CA ARG A 22 1.66 -18.35 21.14
C ARG A 22 3.00 -17.71 20.81
N PHE A 23 3.22 -16.47 21.23
CA PHE A 23 4.49 -15.77 21.05
C PHE A 23 5.53 -16.09 22.12
N GLY A 24 5.18 -16.91 23.12
CA GLY A 24 6.10 -17.36 24.17
C GLY A 24 6.34 -16.32 25.26
N PHE A 25 5.42 -15.37 25.45
CA PHE A 25 5.56 -14.39 26.52
C PHE A 25 5.40 -15.08 27.89
N PRO A 26 6.34 -14.92 28.83
CA PRO A 26 6.26 -15.57 30.13
C PRO A 26 5.21 -14.91 31.02
N GLU A 27 4.17 -15.65 31.39
CA GLU A 27 3.08 -15.19 32.27
C GLU A 27 3.59 -14.69 33.64
N THR A 28 4.77 -15.14 34.10
CA THR A 28 5.41 -14.69 35.33
C THR A 28 5.74 -13.20 35.33
N LYS A 29 5.87 -12.57 34.16
CA LYS A 29 6.13 -11.13 34.01
C LYS A 29 4.87 -10.26 33.96
N TRP A 30 3.69 -10.82 34.24
CA TRP A 30 2.41 -10.09 34.22
C TRP A 30 2.43 -8.79 35.03
N HIS A 31 3.07 -8.79 36.21
CA HIS A 31 3.11 -7.62 37.09
C HIS A 31 3.94 -6.49 36.46
N GLU A 32 5.08 -6.80 35.84
CA GLU A 32 5.85 -5.79 35.11
C GLU A 32 5.09 -5.28 33.89
N LEU A 33 4.45 -6.19 33.14
CA LEU A 33 3.63 -5.84 31.98
C LEU A 33 2.49 -4.89 32.36
N GLY A 34 1.75 -5.19 33.44
CA GLY A 34 0.66 -4.35 33.92
C GLY A 34 1.11 -2.92 34.24
N LEU A 35 2.29 -2.75 34.86
CA LEU A 35 2.85 -1.43 35.13
C LEU A 35 3.16 -0.66 33.84
N ARG A 36 3.72 -1.34 32.83
CA ARG A 36 4.02 -0.71 31.53
C ARG A 36 2.76 -0.34 30.75
N LEU A 37 1.70 -1.14 30.87
CA LEU A 37 0.38 -0.88 30.30
C LEU A 37 -0.38 0.25 31.00
N GLY A 38 0.10 0.75 32.15
CA GLY A 38 -0.49 1.88 32.87
C GLY A 38 -1.38 1.50 34.05
N LEU A 39 -1.39 0.23 34.45
CA LEU A 39 -2.02 -0.19 35.69
C LEU A 39 -1.21 0.31 36.89
N ARG A 40 -1.90 0.77 37.92
CA ARG A 40 -1.25 1.22 39.15
C ARG A 40 -0.82 0.01 39.98
N LYS A 41 0.27 0.19 40.72
CA LYS A 41 0.81 -0.85 41.61
C LYS A 41 -0.24 -1.38 42.59
N ASN A 42 -1.07 -0.52 43.17
CA ASN A 42 -2.14 -0.95 44.08
C ASN A 42 -3.14 -1.91 43.42
N THR A 43 -3.49 -1.69 42.15
CA THR A 43 -4.37 -2.59 41.39
C THR A 43 -3.72 -3.95 41.20
N LEU A 44 -2.44 -3.99 40.83
CA LEU A 44 -1.69 -5.23 40.67
C LEU A 44 -1.50 -5.98 42.00
N ASP A 45 -1.18 -5.27 43.07
CA ASP A 45 -1.04 -5.85 44.42
C ASP A 45 -2.37 -6.51 44.89
N VAL A 46 -3.53 -5.91 44.54
CA VAL A 46 -4.86 -6.48 44.82
C VAL A 46 -5.10 -7.76 44.01
N ILE A 47 -4.70 -7.79 42.74
CA ILE A 47 -4.81 -8.99 41.90
C ILE A 47 -3.94 -10.11 42.47
N GLU A 48 -2.69 -9.80 42.80
CA GLU A 48 -1.74 -10.77 43.38
C GLU A 48 -2.26 -11.32 44.71
N ALA A 49 -2.84 -10.47 45.58
CA ALA A 49 -3.41 -10.91 46.85
C ALA A 49 -4.63 -11.83 46.67
N LYS A 50 -5.49 -11.57 45.67
CA LYS A 50 -6.70 -12.37 45.39
C LYS A 50 -6.38 -13.73 44.74
N HIS A 51 -5.34 -13.78 43.91
CA HIS A 51 -4.99 -14.94 43.11
C HIS A 51 -3.58 -15.47 43.43
N ARG A 52 -3.19 -15.44 44.71
CA ARG A 52 -1.87 -15.88 45.16
C ARG A 52 -1.54 -17.29 44.64
N GLY A 53 -0.43 -17.40 43.93
CA GLY A 53 0.10 -18.67 43.39
C GLY A 53 -0.50 -19.10 42.06
N ASP A 54 -1.52 -18.41 41.54
CA ASP A 54 -2.14 -18.67 40.24
C ASP A 54 -1.72 -17.60 39.22
N VAL A 55 -0.49 -17.75 38.72
CA VAL A 55 0.13 -16.82 37.76
C VAL A 55 -0.71 -16.62 36.48
N PRO A 56 -1.23 -17.68 35.84
CA PRO A 56 -2.11 -17.52 34.67
C PRO A 56 -3.33 -16.66 34.98
N ARG A 57 -3.93 -16.83 36.16
CA ARG A 57 -5.11 -16.06 36.55
C ARG A 57 -4.79 -14.61 36.88
N CYS A 58 -3.64 -14.33 37.49
CA CYS A 58 -3.15 -12.96 37.65
C CYS A 58 -2.92 -12.27 36.30
N MET A 59 -2.37 -12.98 35.32
CA MET A 59 -2.17 -12.47 33.96
C MET A 59 -3.51 -12.15 33.27
N THR A 60 -4.48 -13.06 33.35
CA THR A 60 -5.83 -12.85 32.80
C THR A 60 -6.50 -11.63 33.42
N GLU A 61 -6.47 -11.48 34.75
CA GLU A 61 -7.08 -10.35 35.44
C GLU A 61 -6.34 -9.03 35.12
N CYS A 62 -5.00 -9.07 35.03
CA CYS A 62 -4.21 -7.92 34.61
C CYS A 62 -4.61 -7.43 33.21
N LEU A 63 -4.73 -8.33 32.24
CA LEU A 63 -5.16 -7.99 30.89
C LEU A 63 -6.63 -7.54 30.85
N SER A 64 -7.49 -8.13 31.68
CA SER A 64 -8.89 -7.71 31.83
C SER A 64 -9.00 -6.26 32.32
N GLN A 65 -8.20 -5.88 33.33
CA GLN A 65 -8.14 -4.49 33.82
C GLN A 65 -7.59 -3.53 32.76
N TRP A 66 -6.59 -3.96 31.98
CA TRP A 66 -6.07 -3.18 30.87
C TRP A 66 -7.12 -2.97 29.75
N LEU A 67 -7.80 -4.03 29.31
CA LEU A 67 -8.89 -3.95 28.32
C LEU A 67 -10.10 -3.15 28.83
N GLY A 68 -10.35 -3.20 30.13
CA GLY A 68 -11.33 -2.35 30.82
C GLY A 68 -10.91 -0.89 30.97
N ARG A 69 -9.73 -0.50 30.44
CA ARG A 69 -9.16 0.86 30.50
C ARG A 69 -9.03 1.39 31.93
N ALA A 70 -8.67 0.53 32.88
CA ALA A 70 -8.49 0.92 34.27
C ALA A 70 -7.30 1.87 34.47
N ASP A 71 -7.27 2.58 35.60
CA ASP A 71 -6.14 3.40 36.02
C ASP A 71 -5.65 4.42 34.97
N ASN A 72 -4.39 4.33 34.55
CA ASN A 72 -3.73 5.27 33.66
C ASN A 72 -3.54 4.70 32.25
N VAL A 73 -4.28 3.65 31.88
CA VAL A 73 -4.17 2.96 30.58
C VAL A 73 -4.35 3.95 29.42
N ASP A 74 -5.28 4.89 29.54
CA ASP A 74 -5.53 5.91 28.51
C ASP A 74 -4.35 6.86 28.31
N SER A 75 -3.64 7.19 29.39
CA SER A 75 -2.41 8.00 29.31
C SER A 75 -1.23 7.26 28.67
N ARG A 76 -1.33 5.92 28.53
CA ARG A 76 -0.36 5.04 27.88
C ARG A 76 -0.76 4.63 26.46
N GLY A 77 -1.74 5.30 25.88
CA GLY A 77 -2.20 5.05 24.51
C GLY A 77 -3.49 4.22 24.43
N GLY A 78 -4.07 3.81 25.56
CA GLY A 78 -5.32 3.06 25.64
C GLY A 78 -5.15 1.54 25.58
N ALA A 79 -6.25 0.82 25.39
CA ALA A 79 -6.25 -0.63 25.21
C ALA A 79 -6.17 -0.98 23.71
N ASN A 80 -4.97 -1.04 23.14
CA ASN A 80 -4.75 -1.45 21.75
C ASN A 80 -3.43 -2.22 21.56
N LEU A 81 -3.25 -2.83 20.39
CA LEU A 81 -2.06 -3.65 20.13
C LEU A 81 -0.75 -2.83 20.08
N ASN A 82 -0.79 -1.51 19.85
CA ASN A 82 0.42 -0.68 19.98
C ASN A 82 0.85 -0.51 21.41
N SER A 83 -0.07 -0.11 22.29
CA SER A 83 0.28 0.09 23.70
C SER A 83 0.81 -1.21 24.30
N LEU A 84 0.30 -2.36 23.84
CA LEU A 84 0.83 -3.68 24.17
C LEU A 84 2.21 -3.93 23.55
N SER A 85 2.41 -3.67 22.25
CA SER A 85 3.69 -3.81 21.56
C SER A 85 4.78 -2.91 22.17
N ASP A 86 4.45 -1.66 22.47
CA ASP A 86 5.33 -0.68 23.13
C ASP A 86 5.65 -1.09 24.55
N ALA A 87 4.67 -1.58 25.31
CA ALA A 87 4.90 -2.14 26.64
C ALA A 87 5.88 -3.32 26.57
N LEU A 88 5.67 -4.27 25.65
CA LEU A 88 6.55 -5.42 25.43
C LEU A 88 7.97 -4.99 25.01
N ARG A 89 8.09 -4.04 24.07
CA ARG A 89 9.38 -3.45 23.66
C ARG A 89 10.09 -2.82 24.85
N SER A 90 9.36 -2.12 25.70
CA SER A 90 9.90 -1.47 26.90
C SER A 90 10.39 -2.47 27.97
N MET A 91 9.89 -3.71 27.94
CA MET A 91 10.32 -4.84 28.78
C MET A 91 11.48 -5.65 28.15
N ASN A 92 12.04 -5.18 27.04
CA ASN A 92 13.04 -5.88 26.24
C ASN A 92 12.53 -7.17 25.57
N GLU A 93 11.20 -7.34 25.45
CA GLU A 93 10.54 -8.43 24.71
C GLU A 93 10.29 -8.01 23.25
N THR A 94 11.32 -7.49 22.59
CA THR A 94 11.23 -6.94 21.23
C THR A 94 10.77 -7.98 20.22
N ALA A 95 11.22 -9.24 20.34
CA ALA A 95 10.79 -10.32 19.46
C ALA A 95 9.29 -10.63 19.56
N VAL A 96 8.71 -10.55 20.77
CA VAL A 96 7.25 -10.73 20.99
C VAL A 96 6.49 -9.53 20.44
N ALA A 97 7.00 -8.32 20.68
CA ALA A 97 6.41 -7.07 20.19
C ALA A 97 6.33 -7.02 18.65
N GLU A 98 7.40 -7.42 17.96
CA GLU A 98 7.42 -7.46 16.50
C GLU A 98 6.48 -8.55 15.96
N LYS A 99 6.47 -9.76 16.53
CA LYS A 99 5.52 -10.82 16.13
C LYS A 99 4.06 -10.39 16.30
N LEU A 100 3.77 -9.69 17.39
CA LEU A 100 2.44 -9.14 17.66
C LEU A 100 2.04 -8.11 16.60
N LYS A 101 2.97 -7.23 16.21
CA LYS A 101 2.76 -6.27 15.12
C LYS A 101 2.46 -6.95 13.78
N HIS A 102 3.23 -7.97 13.42
CA HIS A 102 3.00 -8.73 12.18
C HIS A 102 1.65 -9.46 12.19
N GLN A 103 1.30 -10.10 13.31
CA GLN A 103 0.02 -10.81 13.43
C GLN A 103 -1.18 -9.87 13.41
N ALA A 104 -1.06 -8.66 13.97
CA ALA A 104 -2.10 -7.64 13.89
C ALA A 104 -2.40 -7.28 12.43
N LEU A 105 -1.37 -7.04 11.62
CA LEU A 105 -1.51 -6.73 10.18
C LEU A 105 -2.15 -7.89 9.41
N ILE A 106 -1.76 -9.13 9.72
CA ILE A 106 -2.37 -10.32 9.13
C ILE A 106 -3.85 -10.41 9.51
N ASN A 107 -4.21 -10.13 10.76
CA ASN A 107 -5.60 -10.14 11.21
C ASN A 107 -6.42 -9.02 10.55
N ILE A 108 -5.87 -7.81 10.39
CA ILE A 108 -6.51 -6.73 9.62
C ILE A 108 -6.80 -7.22 8.21
N PHE A 109 -5.80 -7.77 7.51
CA PHE A 109 -5.98 -8.29 6.16
C PHE A 109 -7.04 -9.40 6.06
N ASN A 110 -7.06 -10.34 7.02
CA ASN A 110 -8.04 -11.44 7.01
C ASN A 110 -9.46 -10.99 7.41
N ASN A 111 -9.58 -9.96 8.25
CA ASN A 111 -10.86 -9.41 8.70
C ASN A 111 -11.39 -8.29 7.81
N CYS A 112 -10.57 -7.75 6.90
CA CYS A 112 -11.04 -6.95 5.78
C CYS A 112 -12.17 -7.75 5.10
N PRO A 113 -13.41 -7.21 5.07
CA PRO A 113 -14.56 -8.03 4.74
C PRO A 113 -14.36 -8.68 3.38
N HIS A 114 -14.33 -10.01 3.36
CA HIS A 114 -14.30 -10.87 2.18
C HIS A 114 -15.40 -10.48 1.15
N THR A 115 -16.45 -9.81 1.62
CA THR A 115 -17.55 -9.24 0.83
C THR A 115 -17.14 -8.01 0.00
N VAL A 116 -16.12 -7.25 0.42
CA VAL A 116 -15.66 -6.02 -0.25
C VAL A 116 -14.48 -6.33 -1.17
N LEU A 117 -13.48 -7.12 -0.77
CA LEU A 117 -12.36 -7.45 -1.67
C LEU A 117 -12.82 -8.22 -2.94
N SER A 118 -13.92 -8.98 -2.83
CA SER A 118 -14.55 -9.70 -3.96
C SER A 118 -15.43 -8.82 -4.87
N GLN A 119 -15.65 -7.54 -4.57
CA GLN A 119 -16.40 -6.64 -5.47
C GLN A 119 -15.47 -5.70 -6.24
N PHE A 120 -14.24 -5.50 -5.77
CA PHE A 120 -13.41 -4.34 -6.14
C PHE A 120 -12.14 -4.69 -6.95
N LEU A 121 -11.73 -5.96 -6.97
CA LEU A 121 -10.60 -6.45 -7.77
C LEU A 121 -11.07 -6.94 -9.15
N CYS A 122 -11.72 -6.07 -9.93
CA CYS A 122 -12.10 -6.38 -11.32
C CYS A 122 -10.90 -6.37 -12.28
N ASP A 123 -9.78 -5.76 -11.86
CA ASP A 123 -8.53 -5.71 -12.61
C ASP A 123 -7.37 -6.26 -11.77
N SER A 124 -7.43 -7.56 -11.47
CA SER A 124 -6.47 -8.22 -10.58
C SER A 124 -5.06 -8.27 -11.17
N VAL A 125 -4.95 -8.30 -12.50
CA VAL A 125 -3.66 -8.35 -13.20
C VAL A 125 -2.95 -6.99 -13.12
N SER A 126 -3.64 -5.88 -13.38
CA SER A 126 -3.02 -4.55 -13.27
C SER A 126 -2.62 -4.23 -11.84
N ILE A 127 -3.43 -4.61 -10.86
CA ILE A 127 -3.08 -4.46 -9.45
C ILE A 127 -1.83 -5.25 -9.11
N ALA A 128 -1.68 -6.49 -9.62
CA ALA A 128 -0.47 -7.28 -9.41
C ALA A 128 0.79 -6.58 -9.95
N TRP A 129 0.70 -5.97 -11.14
CA TRP A 129 1.80 -5.22 -11.74
C TRP A 129 2.15 -3.94 -10.96
N LEU A 130 1.16 -3.20 -10.48
CA LEU A 130 1.40 -2.03 -9.62
C LEU A 130 2.11 -2.42 -8.31
N LEU A 131 1.69 -3.52 -7.69
CA LEU A 131 2.33 -4.01 -6.48
C LEU A 131 3.74 -4.56 -6.72
N TYR A 132 4.02 -5.06 -7.93
CA TYR A 132 5.37 -5.42 -8.35
C TYR A 132 6.26 -4.18 -8.54
N ALA A 133 5.72 -3.11 -9.14
CA ALA A 133 6.44 -1.84 -9.29
C ALA A 133 6.81 -1.21 -7.92
N GLU A 134 5.94 -1.37 -6.92
CA GLU A 134 6.18 -0.97 -5.53
C GLU A 134 7.06 -1.96 -4.73
N CYS A 135 7.68 -2.95 -5.41
CA CYS A 135 8.51 -4.00 -4.81
C CYS A 135 7.82 -4.85 -3.72
N MET A 136 6.49 -4.83 -3.65
CA MET A 136 5.74 -5.63 -2.69
C MET A 136 5.58 -7.07 -3.17
N LEU A 137 5.29 -7.27 -4.46
CA LEU A 137 5.13 -8.60 -5.06
C LEU A 137 6.40 -9.02 -5.83
N THR A 138 6.66 -10.32 -5.87
CA THR A 138 7.72 -10.90 -6.71
C THR A 138 7.20 -11.17 -8.12
N GLN A 139 8.12 -11.30 -9.08
CA GLN A 139 7.77 -11.67 -10.46
C GLN A 139 7.05 -13.03 -10.53
N GLU A 140 7.40 -13.97 -9.65
CA GLU A 140 6.71 -15.27 -9.51
C GLU A 140 5.27 -15.10 -9.03
N ALA A 141 5.01 -14.21 -8.07
CA ALA A 141 3.67 -13.91 -7.61
C ALA A 141 2.80 -13.28 -8.70
N VAL A 142 3.34 -12.33 -9.48
CA VAL A 142 2.64 -11.75 -10.64
C VAL A 142 2.34 -12.83 -11.69
N SER A 143 3.32 -13.69 -11.97
CA SER A 143 3.16 -14.78 -12.94
C SER A 143 2.05 -15.75 -12.53
N ARG A 144 1.89 -16.04 -11.23
CA ARG A 144 0.76 -16.84 -10.71
C ARG A 144 -0.59 -16.16 -10.94
N VAL A 145 -0.67 -14.83 -10.78
CA VAL A 145 -1.91 -14.07 -11.04
C VAL A 145 -2.27 -14.09 -12.53
N VAL A 146 -1.30 -13.84 -13.41
CA VAL A 146 -1.51 -13.81 -14.86
C VAL A 146 -1.87 -15.20 -15.40
N SER A 147 -1.25 -16.26 -14.86
CA SER A 147 -1.48 -17.65 -15.29
C SER A 147 -2.72 -18.32 -14.70
N ALA A 148 -3.44 -17.67 -13.77
CA ALA A 148 -4.65 -18.21 -13.13
C ALA A 148 -5.87 -18.38 -14.08
N GLY A 149 -5.68 -18.15 -15.39
CA GLY A 149 -6.68 -18.28 -16.45
C GLY A 149 -7.47 -16.98 -16.67
N PRO A 150 -8.34 -16.90 -17.71
CA PRO A 150 -9.12 -15.69 -18.04
C PRO A 150 -10.25 -15.39 -17.03
N SER A 151 -10.43 -16.24 -16.02
CA SER A 151 -11.47 -16.12 -15.01
C SER A 151 -11.08 -15.09 -13.95
N ILE A 152 -11.81 -13.95 -13.93
CA ILE A 152 -11.63 -12.87 -12.94
C ILE A 152 -11.59 -13.40 -11.48
N PRO A 153 -12.46 -14.33 -11.05
CA PRO A 153 -12.37 -14.94 -9.72
C PRO A 153 -11.04 -15.61 -9.40
N ASN A 154 -10.44 -16.32 -10.37
CA ASN A 154 -9.21 -17.08 -10.14
C ASN A 154 -8.00 -16.14 -10.04
N GLN A 155 -7.93 -15.14 -10.92
CA GLN A 155 -6.87 -14.11 -10.86
C GLN A 155 -6.93 -13.34 -9.54
N ARG A 156 -8.14 -13.06 -9.07
CA ARG A 156 -8.37 -12.40 -7.78
C ARG A 156 -7.89 -13.24 -6.61
N GLU A 157 -8.24 -14.51 -6.57
CA GLU A 157 -7.82 -15.41 -5.50
C GLU A 157 -6.29 -15.57 -5.48
N ALA A 158 -5.67 -15.68 -6.65
CA ALA A 158 -4.21 -15.70 -6.79
C ALA A 158 -3.57 -14.40 -6.27
N LEU A 159 -4.16 -13.24 -6.59
CA LEU A 159 -3.67 -11.94 -6.11
C LEU A 159 -3.79 -11.82 -4.59
N LEU A 160 -4.94 -12.18 -4.02
CA LEU A 160 -5.16 -12.16 -2.57
C LEU A 160 -4.19 -13.09 -1.83
N THR A 161 -3.91 -14.25 -2.41
CA THR A 161 -2.91 -15.19 -1.87
C THR A 161 -1.52 -14.58 -1.90
N ALA A 162 -1.11 -13.98 -3.01
CA ALA A 162 0.17 -13.29 -3.14
C ALA A 162 0.31 -12.12 -2.16
N VAL A 163 -0.72 -11.29 -2.01
CA VAL A 163 -0.74 -10.18 -1.04
C VAL A 163 -0.62 -10.71 0.39
N LYS A 164 -1.33 -11.80 0.72
CA LYS A 164 -1.24 -12.44 2.04
C LYS A 164 0.17 -12.93 2.35
N GLU A 165 0.84 -13.57 1.38
CA GLU A 165 2.23 -14.01 1.51
C GLU A 165 3.20 -12.83 1.72
N ALA A 166 3.00 -11.73 0.97
CA ALA A 166 3.80 -10.52 1.11
C ALA A 166 3.61 -9.84 2.48
N VAL A 167 2.38 -9.76 2.99
CA VAL A 167 2.08 -9.23 4.34
C VAL A 167 2.67 -10.11 5.46
N GLN A 168 2.76 -11.43 5.24
CA GLN A 168 3.43 -12.33 6.18
C GLN A 168 4.95 -12.16 6.20
N THR A 169 5.54 -11.70 5.08
CA THR A 169 6.98 -11.58 4.91
C THR A 169 7.50 -10.21 5.33
N ASP A 170 6.78 -9.14 5.00
CA ASP A 170 7.11 -7.76 5.36
C ASP A 170 5.89 -7.03 5.94
N PRO A 171 6.00 -6.42 7.14
CA PRO A 171 4.91 -5.70 7.78
C PRO A 171 4.54 -4.40 7.05
N ASN A 172 5.42 -3.84 6.21
CA ASN A 172 5.08 -2.64 5.43
C ASN A 172 4.23 -2.96 4.20
N SER A 173 4.24 -4.22 3.73
CA SER A 173 3.47 -4.69 2.58
C SER A 173 1.99 -4.33 2.65
N LEU A 174 1.35 -4.41 3.83
CA LEU A 174 -0.08 -4.07 3.94
C LEU A 174 -0.33 -2.56 3.72
N HIS A 175 0.61 -1.73 4.16
CA HIS A 175 0.55 -0.28 3.95
C HIS A 175 0.79 0.09 2.48
N THR A 176 1.75 -0.59 1.83
CA THR A 176 2.00 -0.44 0.38
C THR A 176 0.79 -0.89 -0.42
N PHE A 177 0.19 -2.02 -0.08
CA PHE A 177 -1.03 -2.51 -0.73
C PHE A 177 -2.17 -1.49 -0.62
N ALA A 178 -2.41 -0.95 0.58
CA ALA A 178 -3.46 0.02 0.80
C ALA A 178 -3.22 1.34 0.04
N ASN A 179 -1.96 1.79 -0.05
CA ASN A 179 -1.58 2.95 -0.86
C ASN A 179 -1.81 2.72 -2.37
N VAL A 180 -1.44 1.55 -2.89
CA VAL A 180 -1.72 1.19 -4.30
C VAL A 180 -3.22 1.10 -4.57
N LEU A 181 -4.02 0.61 -3.62
CA LEU A 181 -5.47 0.68 -3.77
C LEU A 181 -5.99 2.13 -3.78
N CYS A 182 -5.33 3.05 -3.09
CA CYS A 182 -5.68 4.48 -3.10
C CYS A 182 -5.32 5.20 -4.40
N THR A 183 -4.35 4.71 -5.18
CA THR A 183 -4.03 5.30 -6.49
C THR A 183 -5.05 4.92 -7.57
N ILE A 184 -5.78 3.82 -7.35
CA ILE A 184 -6.82 3.33 -8.27
C ILE A 184 -8.15 3.97 -7.88
N SER A 185 -8.70 4.81 -8.76
CA SER A 185 -9.92 5.61 -8.52
C SER A 185 -11.14 4.78 -8.06
N THR A 186 -11.26 3.54 -8.50
CA THR A 186 -12.34 2.61 -8.11
C THR A 186 -12.18 2.05 -6.69
N ASN A 187 -10.95 2.07 -6.15
CA ASN A 187 -10.58 1.41 -4.90
C ASN A 187 -10.13 2.38 -3.80
N VAL A 188 -10.23 3.70 -4.04
CA VAL A 188 -9.81 4.73 -3.07
C VAL A 188 -10.46 4.55 -1.70
N SER A 189 -11.77 4.29 -1.66
CA SER A 189 -12.49 4.08 -0.41
C SER A 189 -12.04 2.83 0.35
N LEU A 190 -11.70 1.76 -0.39
CA LEU A 190 -11.20 0.51 0.17
C LEU A 190 -9.76 0.68 0.69
N GLY A 191 -8.88 1.26 -0.12
CA GLY A 191 -7.51 1.57 0.30
C GLY A 191 -7.50 2.46 1.54
N GLN A 192 -8.36 3.50 1.57
CA GLN A 192 -8.50 4.37 2.73
C GLN A 192 -9.06 3.62 3.95
N THR A 193 -10.06 2.74 3.78
CA THR A 193 -10.57 1.91 4.87
C THR A 193 -9.48 1.03 5.48
N ILE A 194 -8.63 0.42 4.63
CA ILE A 194 -7.50 -0.39 5.08
C ILE A 194 -6.45 0.49 5.78
N LEU A 195 -6.14 1.67 5.25
CA LEU A 195 -5.22 2.61 5.90
C LEU A 195 -5.76 3.08 7.25
N ASP A 196 -7.07 3.35 7.35
CA ASP A 196 -7.73 3.73 8.59
C ASP A 196 -7.66 2.60 9.61
N ASP A 197 -7.90 1.35 9.19
CA ASP A 197 -7.72 0.17 10.04
C ASP A 197 -6.25 0.00 10.47
N ILE A 198 -5.28 0.12 9.55
CA ILE A 198 -3.86 0.10 9.92
C ILE A 198 -3.56 1.21 10.93
N SER A 199 -4.07 2.42 10.72
CA SER A 199 -3.86 3.56 11.63
C SER A 199 -4.51 3.34 12.99
N LYS A 200 -5.63 2.61 13.07
CA LYS A 200 -6.24 2.15 14.32
C LYS A 200 -5.27 1.28 15.12
N TYR A 201 -4.56 0.38 14.43
CA TYR A 201 -3.61 -0.52 15.07
C TYR A 201 -2.19 0.00 15.12
N PHE A 202 -1.86 1.12 14.46
CA PHE A 202 -0.54 1.78 14.41
C PHE A 202 -0.67 3.29 14.11
N PRO A 203 -1.12 4.14 15.08
CA PRO A 203 -1.13 5.58 14.89
C PRO A 203 0.30 6.05 14.66
N THR A 204 0.54 6.68 13.52
CA THR A 204 1.75 7.49 13.37
C THR A 204 1.67 8.64 14.37
N PRO A 205 2.77 8.99 15.06
CA PRO A 205 2.77 10.20 15.87
C PRO A 205 2.44 11.36 14.93
N GLU A 206 1.30 12.03 15.14
CA GLU A 206 1.02 13.30 14.49
C GLU A 206 2.24 14.19 14.66
N VAL A 207 2.77 14.70 13.55
CA VAL A 207 3.87 15.67 13.56
C VAL A 207 3.40 16.87 14.37
N GLY A 208 3.79 16.86 15.64
CA GLY A 208 3.43 17.87 16.60
C GLY A 208 3.89 19.22 16.07
N VAL A 209 2.93 20.13 15.94
CA VAL A 209 3.18 21.57 15.92
C VAL A 209 4.11 21.86 17.09
N ILE A 210 5.36 22.17 16.77
CA ILE A 210 6.43 22.47 17.72
C ILE A 210 5.96 23.63 18.61
N PRO A 211 5.86 23.45 19.95
CA PRO A 211 5.72 24.59 20.84
C PRO A 211 7.01 25.40 20.81
N LYS A 212 6.97 26.59 20.21
CA LYS A 212 8.01 27.61 20.32
C LYS A 212 8.20 27.99 21.78
N THR A 213 9.39 27.73 22.34
CA THR A 213 10.02 28.57 23.38
C THR A 213 11.55 28.40 23.40
N LEU A 214 12.27 29.48 23.03
CA LEU A 214 13.42 30.13 23.71
C LEU A 214 14.44 29.20 24.43
N LYS A 215 15.77 29.27 24.25
CA LYS A 215 16.68 30.44 24.14
C LYS A 215 18.14 30.00 23.88
N ASP A 216 18.85 30.90 23.20
CA ASP A 216 20.25 31.30 23.34
C ASP A 216 21.44 30.33 23.13
N ASN A 217 22.12 30.61 22.01
CA ASN A 217 23.53 31.01 21.90
C ASN A 217 24.61 30.03 22.35
N THR A 218 25.44 29.58 21.39
CA THR A 218 26.90 29.87 21.38
C THR A 218 27.45 29.69 19.97
N SER A 219 27.94 30.79 19.41
CA SER A 219 28.81 30.83 18.22
C SER A 219 30.20 30.32 18.55
N ILE A 220 30.84 29.57 17.64
CA ILE A 220 32.25 29.79 17.29
C ILE A 220 32.40 29.55 15.77
N ALA A 221 33.04 30.53 15.13
CA ALA A 221 33.30 30.63 13.71
C ALA A 221 34.63 29.97 13.28
N ASP A 222 34.75 29.81 11.95
CA ASP A 222 35.95 30.10 11.15
C ASP A 222 37.16 29.15 11.15
N LYS A 223 37.40 28.47 10.01
CA LYS A 223 38.27 28.98 8.92
C LYS A 223 38.55 27.96 7.80
N THR A 224 38.20 28.37 6.58
CA THR A 224 38.94 28.28 5.30
C THR A 224 40.19 27.37 5.19
N LYS A 225 40.25 26.55 4.12
CA LYS A 225 41.23 26.74 3.01
C LYS A 225 40.97 25.85 1.78
N THR A 226 40.89 26.51 0.63
CA THR A 226 41.00 26.03 -0.77
C THR A 226 42.40 25.46 -1.07
N THR A 227 42.54 24.49 -1.99
CA THR A 227 43.48 24.48 -3.14
C THR A 227 43.18 23.31 -4.10
N GLN A 228 43.23 23.62 -5.39
CA GLN A 228 42.96 22.82 -6.59
C GLN A 228 44.06 21.78 -6.91
N SER A 229 43.75 20.79 -7.77
CA SER A 229 44.37 20.58 -9.10
C SER A 229 44.27 19.12 -9.56
N GLY A 230 44.06 18.91 -10.87
CA GLY A 230 44.47 17.69 -11.57
C GLY A 230 43.38 17.01 -12.40
N THR A 231 43.25 17.44 -13.66
CA THR A 231 42.62 16.76 -14.80
C THR A 231 43.17 15.36 -15.07
N ASP A 232 42.34 14.45 -15.59
CA ASP A 232 42.70 13.65 -16.78
C ASP A 232 41.46 13.03 -17.46
N THR A 233 41.48 13.08 -18.79
CA THR A 233 40.44 12.71 -19.76
C THR A 233 40.73 11.34 -20.36
N SER A 234 39.76 10.42 -20.40
CA SER A 234 39.43 9.60 -21.59
C SER A 234 38.36 8.52 -21.33
N PRO A 235 37.68 8.03 -22.38
CA PRO A 235 36.26 7.70 -22.35
C PRO A 235 36.01 6.21 -22.13
N SER A 236 34.90 5.89 -21.45
CA SER A 236 34.31 4.56 -21.53
C SER A 236 32.86 4.70 -21.98
N VAL A 237 32.63 4.23 -23.20
CA VAL A 237 31.34 3.98 -23.80
C VAL A 237 30.53 3.11 -22.84
N THR A 238 29.49 3.68 -22.27
CA THR A 238 28.44 2.93 -21.58
C THR A 238 27.15 3.16 -22.34
N SER A 239 26.76 2.12 -23.06
CA SER A 239 25.43 1.95 -23.65
C SER A 239 24.39 1.97 -22.53
N ASN A 240 23.87 3.13 -22.21
CA ASN A 240 22.65 3.26 -21.42
C ASN A 240 21.47 3.01 -22.36
N LEU A 241 21.02 1.75 -22.46
CA LEU A 241 19.61 1.51 -22.73
C LEU A 241 18.84 1.89 -21.46
N SER A 242 18.45 3.16 -21.38
CA SER A 242 17.39 3.59 -20.49
C SER A 242 16.08 3.03 -21.03
N SER A 243 15.57 1.99 -20.40
CA SER A 243 14.23 1.46 -20.66
C SER A 243 13.18 2.39 -20.02
N GLN A 244 13.13 3.65 -20.46
CA GLN A 244 11.95 4.50 -20.25
C GLN A 244 11.02 4.33 -21.46
N PRO A 245 9.70 4.14 -21.26
CA PRO A 245 8.77 4.10 -22.38
C PRO A 245 8.75 5.47 -23.07
N LEU A 246 9.06 5.49 -24.37
CA LEU A 246 9.02 6.68 -25.21
C LEU A 246 7.59 7.24 -25.27
N SER A 247 7.44 8.53 -25.02
CA SER A 247 6.15 9.21 -25.12
C SER A 247 5.69 9.35 -26.58
N PRO A 248 4.37 9.38 -26.88
CA PRO A 248 3.85 9.60 -28.24
C PRO A 248 4.40 10.87 -28.90
N GLN A 249 4.80 11.87 -28.11
CA GLN A 249 5.43 13.11 -28.58
C GLN A 249 6.84 12.83 -29.14
N GLU A 250 7.61 11.97 -28.49
CA GLU A 250 8.96 11.57 -28.92
C GLU A 250 8.92 10.66 -30.17
N LEU A 251 7.84 9.91 -30.35
CA LEU A 251 7.64 9.02 -31.51
C LEU A 251 7.06 9.74 -32.74
N SER A 252 6.20 10.74 -32.56
CA SER A 252 5.48 11.42 -33.65
C SER A 252 6.05 12.78 -34.05
N GLY A 253 6.79 13.46 -33.15
CA GLY A 253 7.22 14.84 -33.35
C GLY A 253 6.07 15.88 -33.22
N VAL A 254 4.87 15.45 -32.83
CA VAL A 254 3.72 16.34 -32.62
C VAL A 254 3.73 16.88 -31.17
N PRO A 255 3.49 18.19 -30.95
CA PRO A 255 3.40 18.73 -29.58
C PRO A 255 2.22 18.11 -28.80
N ALA A 256 2.44 17.87 -27.50
CA ALA A 256 1.49 17.25 -26.56
C ALA A 256 0.04 17.75 -26.69
N GLU A 257 -0.11 19.06 -26.84
CA GLU A 257 -1.39 19.78 -26.86
C GLU A 257 -2.25 19.47 -28.10
N TYR A 258 -1.63 18.94 -29.17
CA TYR A 258 -2.32 18.58 -30.41
C TYR A 258 -2.52 17.08 -30.60
N ILE A 259 -2.00 16.25 -29.68
CA ILE A 259 -2.16 14.80 -29.77
C ILE A 259 -3.45 14.37 -29.07
N TYR A 260 -4.29 13.66 -29.83
CA TYR A 260 -5.39 12.89 -29.30
C TYR A 260 -5.05 11.41 -29.36
N CYS A 261 -5.38 10.65 -28.32
CA CYS A 261 -5.11 9.23 -28.27
C CYS A 261 -6.33 8.42 -27.79
N THR A 262 -6.29 7.13 -28.09
CA THR A 262 -7.26 6.14 -27.64
C THR A 262 -6.53 4.81 -27.42
N GLU A 263 -7.03 4.03 -26.48
CA GLU A 263 -6.56 2.67 -26.20
C GLU A 263 -7.60 1.68 -26.71
N SER A 264 -7.17 0.67 -27.48
CA SER A 264 -8.03 -0.41 -27.97
C SER A 264 -7.45 -1.77 -27.54
N GLN A 265 -8.33 -2.66 -27.08
CA GLN A 265 -8.00 -4.07 -26.82
C GLN A 265 -7.88 -4.89 -28.10
N SER A 266 -8.47 -4.41 -29.20
CA SER A 266 -8.47 -5.11 -30.48
C SER A 266 -7.23 -4.76 -31.27
N PHE A 267 -6.53 -5.79 -31.77
CA PHE A 267 -5.44 -5.61 -32.73
C PHE A 267 -5.97 -4.93 -33.99
N PRO A 268 -5.16 -4.18 -34.77
CA PRO A 268 -5.65 -3.38 -35.89
C PRO A 268 -6.30 -4.23 -37.00
N VAL A 269 -6.07 -5.55 -36.98
CA VAL A 269 -6.65 -6.51 -37.93
C VAL A 269 -8.14 -6.80 -37.65
N GLU A 270 -8.64 -6.48 -36.45
CA GLU A 270 -10.05 -6.72 -36.06
C GLU A 270 -10.93 -5.47 -36.21
N MET A 271 -10.35 -4.32 -36.60
CA MET A 271 -11.04 -3.05 -36.70
C MET A 271 -10.73 -2.39 -38.05
N SER A 272 -11.77 -2.13 -38.85
CA SER A 272 -11.58 -1.45 -40.14
C SER A 272 -11.03 -0.03 -39.94
N CYS A 273 -10.07 0.36 -40.77
CA CYS A 273 -9.48 1.70 -40.78
C CYS A 273 -10.54 2.80 -40.98
N LEU A 274 -11.65 2.48 -41.64
CA LEU A 274 -12.75 3.41 -41.89
C LEU A 274 -13.56 3.74 -40.62
N ASP A 275 -13.48 2.86 -39.62
CA ASP A 275 -14.32 2.90 -38.43
C ASP A 275 -13.60 3.40 -37.18
N ILE A 276 -12.26 3.47 -37.20
CA ILE A 276 -11.41 3.87 -36.07
C ILE A 276 -11.85 5.22 -35.49
N GLU A 277 -12.13 6.21 -36.34
CA GLU A 277 -12.49 7.56 -35.89
C GLU A 277 -13.83 7.58 -35.14
N ASN A 278 -14.80 6.78 -35.59
CA ASN A 278 -16.18 6.81 -35.10
C ASN A 278 -16.44 5.82 -33.97
N ASN A 279 -15.73 4.70 -33.94
CA ASN A 279 -15.93 3.63 -32.96
C ASN A 279 -15.07 3.80 -31.69
N LEU A 280 -14.01 4.61 -31.76
CA LEU A 280 -13.13 4.85 -30.62
C LEU A 280 -13.45 6.19 -29.94
N LYS A 281 -13.25 6.22 -28.61
CA LYS A 281 -13.35 7.44 -27.82
C LYS A 281 -11.98 8.09 -27.73
N TRP A 282 -11.86 9.28 -28.31
CA TRP A 282 -10.60 10.02 -28.35
C TRP A 282 -10.47 10.98 -27.17
N TYR A 283 -9.27 11.05 -26.60
CA TYR A 283 -8.96 11.92 -25.48
C TYR A 283 -7.73 12.78 -25.78
N SER A 284 -7.73 14.01 -25.27
CA SER A 284 -6.55 14.88 -25.33
C SER A 284 -5.52 14.46 -24.29
N ILE A 285 -4.25 14.38 -24.68
CA ILE A 285 -3.14 14.05 -23.78
C ILE A 285 -2.97 15.06 -22.65
N SER A 286 -3.41 16.31 -22.83
CA SER A 286 -3.34 17.36 -21.79
C SER A 286 -4.57 17.40 -20.86
N SER A 287 -5.49 16.43 -20.95
CA SER A 287 -6.61 16.35 -20.03
C SER A 287 -6.14 15.80 -18.69
N ASP A 288 -6.15 16.64 -17.65
CA ASP A 288 -5.67 16.38 -16.27
C ASP A 288 -6.28 15.14 -15.57
N THR A 289 -7.20 14.44 -16.24
CA THR A 289 -7.92 13.27 -15.72
C THR A 289 -7.34 11.94 -16.21
N TYR A 290 -6.55 11.96 -17.28
CA TYR A 290 -5.92 10.78 -17.87
C TYR A 290 -4.53 11.17 -18.38
N SER A 291 -3.57 11.25 -17.47
CA SER A 291 -2.22 10.88 -17.85
C SER A 291 -2.33 9.45 -18.35
N LEU A 292 -2.35 9.22 -19.67
CA LEU A 292 -1.94 7.93 -20.22
C LEU A 292 -0.50 7.75 -19.76
N GLY A 293 -0.32 7.27 -18.53
CA GLY A 293 0.88 6.57 -18.20
C GLY A 293 0.92 5.46 -19.23
N LEU A 294 1.92 5.50 -20.10
CA LEU A 294 2.28 4.44 -21.04
C LEU A 294 2.77 3.22 -20.26
N TYR A 295 2.07 2.86 -19.19
CA TYR A 295 2.20 1.63 -18.45
C TYR A 295 1.47 0.58 -19.27
N ASN A 296 2.16 0.20 -20.34
CA ASN A 296 2.11 -1.08 -21.04
C ASN A 296 1.09 -2.08 -20.45
N TYR A 297 -0.14 -2.02 -20.95
CA TYR A 297 -0.97 -3.22 -21.02
C TYR A 297 -0.44 -4.03 -22.20
N ASP A 298 0.24 -5.13 -21.93
CA ASP A 298 0.75 -6.00 -22.98
C ASP A 298 -0.43 -6.49 -23.84
N GLY A 299 -0.42 -6.15 -25.13
CA GLY A 299 -1.48 -6.47 -26.11
C GLY A 299 -2.46 -5.36 -26.49
N PHE A 300 -2.43 -4.18 -25.86
CA PHE A 300 -3.27 -3.05 -26.27
C PHE A 300 -2.59 -2.22 -27.36
N VAL A 301 -3.36 -1.79 -28.36
CA VAL A 301 -2.88 -0.88 -29.39
C VAL A 301 -3.27 0.54 -29.03
N ILE A 302 -2.27 1.41 -28.96
CA ILE A 302 -2.46 2.85 -28.77
C ILE A 302 -2.53 3.50 -30.15
N CYS A 303 -3.69 4.03 -30.51
CA CYS A 303 -3.86 4.87 -31.68
C CYS A 303 -3.72 6.33 -31.25
N TYR A 304 -2.98 7.12 -32.03
CA TYR A 304 -2.88 8.56 -31.83
C TYR A 304 -3.14 9.30 -33.15
N LYS A 305 -3.62 10.54 -33.04
CA LYS A 305 -3.81 11.45 -34.18
C LYS A 305 -3.40 12.87 -33.82
N ASP A 306 -2.94 13.61 -34.83
CA ASP A 306 -2.75 15.07 -34.73
C ASP A 306 -4.10 15.74 -35.02
N ASN A 307 -4.63 16.47 -34.05
CA ASN A 307 -5.93 17.14 -34.17
C ASN A 307 -5.91 18.36 -35.12
N ARG A 308 -4.73 18.75 -35.63
CA ARG A 308 -4.58 19.79 -36.65
C ARG A 308 -4.81 19.27 -38.06
N GLU A 309 -4.74 17.95 -38.25
CA GLU A 309 -5.00 17.31 -39.53
C GLU A 309 -6.50 17.05 -39.71
N THR A 310 -7.03 17.41 -40.87
CA THR A 310 -8.42 17.13 -41.23
C THR A 310 -8.52 15.81 -41.97
N MET A 311 -9.45 14.95 -41.55
CA MET A 311 -9.71 13.67 -42.21
C MET A 311 -10.03 13.89 -43.69
N LYS A 312 -9.38 13.08 -44.55
CA LYS A 312 -9.65 13.10 -45.99
C LYS A 312 -11.03 12.49 -46.25
N ASP A 313 -11.86 13.21 -47.01
CA ASP A 313 -13.08 12.63 -47.55
C ASP A 313 -12.74 11.61 -48.64
N LEU A 314 -13.00 10.34 -48.35
CA LEU A 314 -12.78 9.23 -49.28
C LEU A 314 -13.99 9.05 -50.19
N THR A 315 -13.72 8.88 -51.48
CA THR A 315 -14.71 8.45 -52.47
C THR A 315 -15.11 6.99 -52.26
N ASP A 316 -16.30 6.59 -52.75
CA ASP A 316 -16.79 5.20 -52.63
C ASP A 316 -15.81 4.17 -53.21
N LYS A 317 -15.08 4.57 -54.26
CA LYS A 317 -14.03 3.73 -54.86
C LYS A 317 -12.85 3.53 -53.91
N GLU A 318 -12.35 4.60 -53.29
CA GLU A 318 -11.24 4.52 -52.32
C GLU A 318 -11.65 3.73 -51.07
N ARG A 319 -12.90 3.86 -50.61
CA ARG A 319 -13.43 3.06 -49.50
C ARG A 319 -13.47 1.56 -49.84
N SER A 320 -13.91 1.22 -51.05
CA SER A 320 -13.94 -0.17 -51.52
C SER A 320 -12.54 -0.77 -51.67
N GLU A 321 -11.56 0.01 -52.16
CA GLU A 321 -10.16 -0.41 -52.29
C GLU A 321 -9.52 -0.67 -50.92
N ILE A 322 -9.82 0.16 -49.91
CA ILE A 322 -9.34 -0.04 -48.53
C ILE A 322 -9.94 -1.32 -47.94
N GLN A 323 -11.24 -1.53 -48.09
CA GLN A 323 -11.90 -2.71 -47.55
C GLN A 323 -11.41 -4.01 -48.22
N GLU A 324 -11.19 -4.00 -49.54
CA GLU A 324 -10.63 -5.15 -50.26
C GLU A 324 -9.19 -5.46 -49.80
N ALA A 325 -8.40 -4.43 -49.48
CA ALA A 325 -7.06 -4.61 -48.94
C ALA A 325 -7.02 -5.11 -47.48
N GLU A 326 -8.05 -4.81 -46.68
CA GLU A 326 -8.19 -5.31 -45.31
C GLU A 326 -8.62 -6.79 -45.25
N GLU A 327 -9.37 -7.25 -46.27
CA GLU A 327 -9.89 -8.63 -46.36
C GLU A 327 -8.94 -9.61 -47.09
N ALA A 328 -7.87 -9.13 -47.72
CA ALA A 328 -6.91 -9.89 -48.55
C ALA A 328 -5.77 -10.54 -47.75
#